data_AF-A0A3P9K3Y8-F1
#
_entry.id   AF-A0A3P9K3Y8-F1
#
_cell.length_a   1.000
_cell.length_b   1.000
_cell.length_c   1.000
_cell.angle_alpha   90.00
_cell.angle_beta   90.00
_cell.angle_gamma   90.00
#
_symmetry.space_group_name_H-M   'P 1'
#
loop_
_entity.id
_entity.type
_entity.pdbx_description
1 polymer ?
#
loop_
_entity_poly.entity_id
_entity_poly.type
_entity_poly.pdbx_seq_one_letter_code
_entity_poly.pdbx_strand_id
1 'polypeptide(L)'
;MDVTFVCLKARAFAVKFLSVITYKPELNEKEFVSTSLQVIVIFILITDLQQVQFALEIQTHFRSLHSSIHCYVLNTAIIKRHLSIQTQETPNPRSLKFLPGKPVLGSGTLDFPSPNSAGSSSLARNLFEIEGVKGVFFGPDFITITKTDEDVEWTHIKRHAMEVIAKFFESGDQVTTEAVHGENSLAEDDDDIVSMIKELLDTRIRPTVQEDGGDVIFKGFENGIVKLKLVGSCTGCPSSTVTLKNGIQNMMQFYIPEVDMVEQVEDEVDDINAKVFAEVESKLHK
;
A
#
# COMPACT_ATOMS: atom_id res chain seq x y z
N MET A 1 -59.74 -25.44 19.82
CA MET A 1 -59.60 -24.51 18.68
C MET A 1 -58.83 -25.24 17.60
N ASP A 2 -59.45 -25.45 16.45
CA ASP A 2 -58.94 -26.34 15.41
C ASP A 2 -57.69 -25.74 14.74
N VAL A 3 -56.56 -26.42 14.89
CA VAL A 3 -55.23 -26.00 14.40
C VAL A 3 -55.26 -25.79 12.88
N THR A 4 -56.13 -26.54 12.19
CA THR A 4 -56.38 -26.44 10.75
C THR A 4 -56.96 -25.08 10.35
N PHE A 5 -57.82 -24.50 11.20
CA PHE A 5 -58.48 -23.21 10.97
C PHE A 5 -57.52 -22.03 11.17
N VAL A 6 -56.56 -22.17 12.10
CA VAL A 6 -55.49 -21.19 12.34
C VAL A 6 -54.50 -21.16 11.17
N CYS A 7 -54.10 -22.33 10.66
CA CYS A 7 -53.23 -22.45 9.49
C CYS A 7 -53.87 -21.91 8.21
N LEU A 8 -55.18 -22.13 8.00
CA LEU A 8 -55.88 -21.64 6.82
C LEU A 8 -56.02 -20.10 6.84
N LYS A 9 -56.26 -19.50 8.01
CA LYS A 9 -56.25 -18.04 8.20
C LYS A 9 -54.86 -17.43 8.01
N ALA A 10 -53.81 -18.08 8.51
CA ALA A 10 -52.44 -17.64 8.32
C ALA A 10 -52.02 -17.68 6.83
N ARG A 11 -52.45 -18.72 6.10
CA ARG A 11 -52.20 -18.88 4.66
C ARG A 11 -52.95 -17.82 3.83
N ALA A 12 -54.21 -17.53 4.17
CA ALA A 12 -54.97 -16.46 3.52
C ALA A 12 -54.40 -15.06 3.81
N PHE A 13 -53.87 -14.84 5.02
CA PHE A 13 -53.21 -13.59 5.40
C PHE A 13 -51.89 -13.42 4.63
N ALA A 14 -51.06 -14.45 4.55
CA ALA A 14 -49.78 -14.41 3.82
C ALA A 14 -49.97 -14.12 2.32
N VAL A 15 -50.96 -14.75 1.67
CA VAL A 15 -51.26 -14.51 0.24
C VAL A 15 -51.77 -13.08 0.00
N LYS A 16 -52.61 -12.57 0.90
CA LYS A 16 -53.13 -11.19 0.80
C LYS A 16 -52.04 -10.15 1.10
N PHE A 17 -51.09 -10.46 1.97
CA PHE A 17 -49.96 -9.61 2.33
C PHE A 17 -48.90 -9.56 1.22
N LEU A 18 -48.58 -10.70 0.60
CA LEU A 18 -47.72 -10.78 -0.59
C LEU A 18 -48.30 -10.00 -1.79
N SER A 19 -49.63 -9.97 -1.93
CA SER A 19 -50.30 -9.15 -2.96
C SER A 19 -50.25 -7.64 -2.69
N VAL A 20 -50.04 -7.21 -1.44
CA VAL A 20 -49.93 -5.78 -1.09
C VAL A 20 -48.50 -5.28 -1.34
N ILE A 21 -47.49 -6.12 -1.10
CA ILE A 21 -46.08 -5.80 -1.33
C ILE A 21 -45.76 -5.68 -2.83
N THR A 22 -46.44 -6.44 -3.70
CA THR A 22 -46.24 -6.37 -5.16
C THR A 22 -46.90 -5.16 -5.84
N TYR A 23 -47.76 -4.39 -5.16
CA TYR A 23 -48.57 -3.33 -5.78
C TYR A 23 -48.26 -1.90 -5.26
N LYS A 24 -47.27 -1.71 -4.40
CA LYS A 24 -46.79 -0.38 -3.97
C LYS A 24 -45.25 -0.33 -3.95
N PRO A 25 -44.60 0.32 -4.94
CA PRO A 25 -43.14 0.34 -5.05
C PRO A 25 -42.47 1.46 -4.23
N GLU A 26 -43.17 2.15 -3.34
CA GLU A 26 -42.64 3.27 -2.54
C GLU A 26 -42.87 3.04 -1.04
N LEU A 27 -42.15 2.08 -0.46
CA LEU A 27 -42.10 1.88 1.00
C LEU A 27 -40.73 2.31 1.51
N ASN A 28 -40.73 3.14 2.55
CA ASN A 28 -39.52 3.72 3.12
C ASN A 28 -38.65 2.66 3.82
N GLU A 29 -37.34 2.90 3.89
CA GLU A 29 -36.28 1.98 4.33
C GLU A 29 -36.56 1.32 5.71
N LYS A 30 -37.22 2.03 6.63
CA LYS A 30 -37.57 1.52 7.97
C LYS A 30 -38.74 0.54 7.97
N GLU A 31 -39.70 0.67 7.06
CA GLU A 31 -40.84 -0.25 6.94
C GLU A 31 -40.42 -1.57 6.26
N PHE A 32 -39.44 -1.50 5.35
CA PHE A 32 -38.91 -2.69 4.67
C PHE A 32 -38.19 -3.64 5.63
N VAL A 33 -37.34 -3.10 6.52
CA VAL A 33 -36.59 -3.91 7.52
C VAL A 33 -37.53 -4.59 8.53
N SER A 34 -38.60 -3.91 8.96
CA SER A 34 -39.63 -4.49 9.83
C SER A 34 -40.39 -5.63 9.14
N THR A 35 -40.70 -5.45 7.86
CA THR A 35 -41.39 -6.44 7.02
C THR A 35 -40.53 -7.67 6.77
N SER A 36 -39.22 -7.49 6.53
CA SER A 36 -38.27 -8.60 6.34
C SER A 36 -38.06 -9.43 7.61
N LEU A 37 -37.99 -8.79 8.79
CA LEU A 37 -37.90 -9.51 10.06
C LEU A 37 -39.15 -10.33 10.34
N GLN A 38 -40.35 -9.79 10.07
CA GLN A 38 -41.61 -10.53 10.28
C GLN A 38 -41.71 -11.77 9.38
N VAL A 39 -41.25 -11.68 8.12
CA VAL A 39 -41.24 -12.82 7.20
C VAL A 39 -40.24 -13.89 7.65
N ILE A 40 -39.06 -13.51 8.14
CA ILE A 40 -38.05 -14.44 8.66
C ILE A 40 -38.55 -15.14 9.94
N VAL A 41 -39.20 -14.41 10.86
CA VAL A 41 -39.79 -14.97 12.08
C VAL A 41 -40.93 -15.94 11.76
N ILE A 42 -41.77 -15.63 10.77
CA ILE A 42 -42.82 -16.55 10.28
C ILE A 42 -42.19 -17.80 9.65
N PHE A 43 -41.09 -17.67 8.91
CA PHE A 43 -40.39 -18.80 8.29
C PHE A 43 -39.78 -19.74 9.34
N ILE A 44 -39.17 -19.18 10.40
CA ILE A 44 -38.59 -19.94 11.51
C ILE A 44 -39.67 -20.65 12.33
N LEU A 45 -40.84 -20.03 12.52
CA LEU A 45 -41.98 -20.62 13.24
C LEU A 45 -42.69 -21.73 12.45
N ILE A 46 -42.55 -21.78 11.12
CA ILE A 46 -43.16 -22.81 10.27
C ILE A 46 -42.26 -24.05 10.13
N THR A 47 -40.95 -23.94 10.41
CA THR A 47 -40.01 -25.06 10.26
C THR A 47 -39.97 -26.06 11.42
N ASP A 48 -40.73 -25.85 12.50
CA ASP A 48 -40.83 -26.80 13.61
C ASP A 48 -42.18 -27.53 13.60
N LEU A 49 -42.33 -28.46 12.65
CA LEU A 49 -43.11 -29.69 12.78
C LEU A 49 -42.96 -30.52 11.50
N GLN A 50 -42.49 -31.74 11.70
CA GLN A 50 -42.25 -32.80 10.71
C GLN A 50 -43.28 -32.85 9.57
N GLN A 51 -42.79 -32.93 8.32
CA GLN A 51 -43.14 -33.97 7.32
C GLN A 51 -42.37 -33.69 6.00
N VAL A 52 -41.54 -34.64 5.61
CA VAL A 52 -40.46 -34.57 4.61
C VAL A 52 -40.95 -34.75 3.16
N GLN A 53 -42.25 -34.65 2.87
CA GLN A 53 -42.79 -35.02 1.56
C GLN A 53 -43.29 -33.85 0.69
N PHE A 54 -42.76 -32.63 0.88
CA PHE A 54 -43.11 -31.47 0.05
C PHE A 54 -41.87 -30.68 -0.44
N ALA A 55 -40.71 -31.34 -0.47
CA ALA A 55 -39.43 -30.72 -0.83
C ALA A 55 -39.11 -30.74 -2.34
N LEU A 56 -39.84 -31.49 -3.17
CA LEU A 56 -39.53 -31.61 -4.61
C LEU A 56 -40.30 -30.66 -5.54
N GLU A 57 -41.46 -30.12 -5.15
CA GLU A 57 -42.22 -29.19 -6.00
C GLU A 57 -41.89 -27.70 -5.79
N ILE A 58 -41.15 -27.35 -4.72
CA ILE A 58 -40.68 -25.98 -4.48
C ILE A 58 -39.28 -25.72 -5.08
N GLN A 59 -38.62 -26.73 -5.67
CA GLN A 59 -37.31 -26.57 -6.31
C GLN A 59 -37.34 -25.79 -7.64
N THR A 60 -38.47 -25.75 -8.34
CA THR A 60 -38.58 -25.06 -9.63
C THR A 60 -38.95 -23.58 -9.49
N HIS A 61 -39.74 -23.21 -8.48
CA HIS A 61 -40.11 -21.80 -8.28
C HIS A 61 -39.04 -20.99 -7.52
N PHE A 62 -38.18 -21.64 -6.74
CA PHE A 62 -37.10 -20.96 -6.01
C PHE A 62 -35.86 -20.67 -6.87
N ARG A 63 -35.76 -21.20 -8.10
CA ARG A 63 -34.66 -20.85 -9.04
C ARG A 63 -34.79 -19.45 -9.64
N SER A 64 -36.00 -18.87 -9.69
CA SER A 64 -36.18 -17.52 -10.25
C SER A 64 -35.87 -16.42 -9.23
N LEU A 65 -36.08 -16.65 -7.92
CA LEU A 65 -35.75 -15.67 -6.87
C LEU A 65 -34.31 -15.75 -6.35
N HIS A 66 -33.63 -16.89 -6.51
CA HIS A 66 -32.23 -17.01 -6.04
C HIS A 66 -31.23 -16.24 -6.92
N SER A 67 -31.57 -15.88 -8.17
CA SER A 67 -30.66 -15.07 -8.99
C SER A 67 -30.60 -13.60 -8.56
N SER A 68 -31.63 -13.08 -7.88
CA SER A 68 -31.66 -11.68 -7.43
C SER A 68 -31.31 -11.51 -5.95
N ILE A 69 -31.61 -12.50 -5.10
CA ILE A 69 -31.34 -12.39 -3.65
C ILE A 69 -29.92 -12.85 -3.30
N HIS A 70 -29.34 -13.81 -4.06
CA HIS A 70 -27.91 -14.11 -3.93
C HIS A 70 -27.02 -12.99 -4.49
N CYS A 71 -27.57 -12.07 -5.29
CA CYS A 71 -26.88 -10.86 -5.74
C CYS A 71 -26.95 -9.72 -4.71
N TYR A 72 -27.97 -9.68 -3.84
CA TYR A 72 -28.13 -8.61 -2.84
C TYR A 72 -27.59 -8.96 -1.45
N VAL A 73 -27.65 -10.22 -1.00
CA VAL A 73 -27.12 -10.63 0.33
C VAL A 73 -25.62 -10.97 0.29
N LEU A 74 -25.01 -11.10 -0.89
CA LEU A 74 -23.54 -11.13 -1.05
C LEU A 74 -22.91 -9.73 -1.21
N ASN A 75 -23.70 -8.66 -1.27
CA ASN A 75 -23.17 -7.32 -1.57
C ASN A 75 -22.90 -6.44 -0.33
N THR A 76 -23.10 -6.95 0.88
CA THR A 76 -22.67 -6.30 2.13
C THR A 76 -21.94 -7.27 3.07
N ALA A 77 -21.35 -8.33 2.53
CA ALA A 77 -20.11 -8.83 3.10
C ALA A 77 -19.00 -8.04 2.42
N ILE A 78 -18.62 -6.92 3.03
CA ILE A 78 -17.36 -6.26 2.70
C ILE A 78 -16.28 -7.34 2.85
N ILE A 79 -15.85 -7.92 1.74
CA ILE A 79 -14.60 -8.65 1.69
C ILE A 79 -13.57 -7.57 2.01
N LYS A 80 -13.23 -7.41 3.29
CA LYS A 80 -12.03 -6.68 3.71
C LYS A 80 -10.93 -7.41 2.98
N ARG A 81 -10.47 -6.85 1.85
CA ARG A 81 -9.32 -7.39 1.12
C ARG A 81 -8.19 -7.39 2.12
N HIS A 82 -7.81 -8.56 2.60
CA HIS A 82 -6.68 -8.68 3.52
C HIS A 82 -5.47 -8.13 2.77
N LEU A 83 -4.86 -7.07 3.30
CA LEU A 83 -3.62 -6.57 2.74
C LEU A 83 -2.57 -7.66 2.94
N SER A 84 -2.07 -8.24 1.84
CA SER A 84 -1.04 -9.27 1.88
C SER A 84 0.29 -8.63 1.56
N ILE A 85 0.95 -8.11 2.58
CA ILE A 85 2.28 -7.48 2.44
C ILE A 85 3.30 -8.59 2.19
N GLN A 86 4.03 -8.50 1.08
CA GLN A 86 5.15 -9.38 0.76
C GLN A 86 6.47 -8.71 1.14
N THR A 87 7.53 -9.50 1.32
CA THR A 87 8.88 -8.99 1.57
C THR A 87 9.86 -9.57 0.57
N GLN A 88 10.80 -8.76 0.10
CA GLN A 88 11.89 -9.15 -0.79
C GLN A 88 13.23 -8.73 -0.18
N GLU A 89 14.22 -9.60 -0.29
CA GLU A 89 15.59 -9.29 0.09
C GLU A 89 16.21 -8.33 -0.92
N THR A 90 17.14 -7.50 -0.47
CA THR A 90 17.89 -6.58 -1.32
C THR A 90 19.37 -6.99 -1.32
N PRO A 91 20.19 -6.53 -2.28
CA PRO A 91 21.64 -6.76 -2.24
C PRO A 91 22.32 -6.18 -0.98
N ASN A 92 21.65 -5.27 -0.27
CA ASN A 92 22.12 -4.74 0.99
C ASN A 92 21.55 -5.57 2.17
N PRO A 93 22.37 -6.30 2.95
CA PRO A 93 21.89 -7.15 4.06
C PRO A 93 21.21 -6.35 5.18
N ARG A 94 21.42 -5.03 5.20
CA ARG A 94 20.80 -4.11 6.16
C ARG A 94 19.49 -3.53 5.66
N SER A 95 19.04 -3.86 4.46
CA SER A 95 17.81 -3.32 3.87
C SER A 95 16.86 -4.43 3.46
N LEU A 96 15.57 -4.26 3.77
CA LEU A 96 14.50 -5.18 3.39
C LEU A 96 13.38 -4.41 2.71
N LYS A 97 12.91 -4.94 1.57
CA LYS A 97 11.85 -4.35 0.77
C LYS A 97 10.51 -4.97 1.14
N PHE A 98 9.50 -4.14 1.34
CA PHE A 98 8.12 -4.49 1.66
C PHE A 98 7.22 -4.06 0.51
N LEU A 99 6.40 -4.98 0.02
CA LEU A 99 5.47 -4.77 -1.09
C LEU A 99 4.03 -4.91 -0.56
N PRO A 100 3.32 -3.80 -0.30
CA PRO A 100 1.95 -3.84 0.22
C PRO A 100 0.92 -4.37 -0.79
N GLY A 101 1.29 -4.47 -2.08
CA GLY A 101 0.36 -4.83 -3.16
C GLY A 101 -0.58 -3.69 -3.57
N LYS A 102 -0.31 -2.47 -3.08
CA LYS A 102 -0.96 -1.22 -3.47
C LYS A 102 0.12 -0.17 -3.77
N PRO A 103 -0.17 0.82 -4.64
CA PRO A 103 0.72 1.96 -4.82
C PRO A 103 1.01 2.64 -3.48
N VAL A 104 2.28 2.92 -3.21
CA VAL A 104 2.74 3.64 -2.02
C VAL A 104 2.74 5.13 -2.37
N LEU A 105 3.69 5.57 -3.20
CA LEU A 105 3.66 6.93 -3.77
C LEU A 105 2.96 6.97 -5.13
N GLY A 106 2.87 5.85 -5.83
CA GLY A 106 2.34 5.75 -7.20
C GLY A 106 3.34 6.22 -8.27
N SER A 107 4.06 7.31 -8.02
CA SER A 107 5.12 7.83 -8.88
C SER A 107 6.20 8.50 -8.03
N GLY A 108 7.45 8.47 -8.51
CA GLY A 108 8.57 9.06 -7.80
C GLY A 108 8.98 8.27 -6.56
N THR A 109 9.88 8.87 -5.78
CA THR A 109 10.52 8.23 -4.63
C THR A 109 10.74 9.27 -3.53
N LEU A 110 10.74 8.83 -2.28
CA LEU A 110 11.03 9.68 -1.13
C LEU A 110 11.92 8.95 -0.13
N ASP A 111 12.97 9.62 0.29
CA ASP A 111 13.98 9.10 1.21
C ASP A 111 13.85 9.74 2.59
N PHE A 112 13.83 8.92 3.62
CA PHE A 112 13.85 9.34 5.02
C PHE A 112 15.08 8.73 5.69
N PRO A 113 16.23 9.43 5.69
CA PRO A 113 17.46 8.92 6.30
C PRO A 113 17.44 8.99 7.83
N SER A 114 16.51 9.75 8.42
CA SER A 114 16.38 9.90 9.88
C SER A 114 14.94 10.18 10.33
N PRO A 115 14.60 9.95 11.61
CA PRO A 115 13.26 10.26 12.14
C PRO A 115 12.84 11.73 11.93
N ASN A 116 13.78 12.67 11.92
CA ASN A 116 13.50 14.09 11.72
C ASN A 116 13.00 14.40 10.30
N SER A 117 13.48 13.65 9.31
CA SER A 117 13.04 13.80 7.91
C SER A 117 11.61 13.27 7.68
N ALA A 118 11.08 12.46 8.60
CA ALA A 118 9.77 11.80 8.47
C ALA A 118 8.57 12.74 8.69
N GLY A 119 8.79 14.04 8.91
CA GLY A 119 7.72 15.00 9.20
C GLY A 119 6.61 15.06 8.14
N SER A 120 6.94 14.79 6.88
CA SER A 120 6.00 14.83 5.75
C SER A 120 5.14 13.57 5.60
N SER A 121 5.41 12.49 6.36
CA SER A 121 4.67 11.22 6.30
C SER A 121 4.34 10.64 7.68
N SER A 122 3.06 10.43 7.97
CA SER A 122 2.63 9.71 9.18
C SER A 122 3.10 8.26 9.19
N LEU A 123 3.11 7.59 8.04
CA LEU A 123 3.62 6.22 7.88
C LEU A 123 5.10 6.14 8.23
N ALA A 124 5.92 7.06 7.71
CA ALA A 124 7.36 7.06 7.99
C ALA A 124 7.64 7.23 9.48
N ARG A 125 6.97 8.18 10.15
CA ARG A 125 7.13 8.39 11.61
C ARG A 125 6.81 7.13 12.39
N ASN A 126 5.69 6.47 12.08
CA ASN A 126 5.29 5.25 12.77
C ASN A 126 6.27 4.09 12.52
N LEU A 127 6.93 4.05 11.35
CA LEU A 127 7.98 3.06 11.06
C LEU A 127 9.26 3.35 11.85
N PHE A 128 9.59 4.61 12.10
CA PHE A 128 10.73 5.00 12.94
C PHE A 128 10.53 4.73 14.43
N GLU A 129 9.29 4.55 14.91
CA GLU A 129 9.02 4.12 16.28
C GLU A 129 9.42 2.66 16.54
N ILE A 130 9.67 1.89 15.48
CA ILE A 130 10.11 0.49 15.59
C ILE A 130 11.59 0.46 15.95
N GLU A 131 11.91 -0.22 17.05
CA GLU A 131 13.29 -0.40 17.50
C GLU A 131 14.15 -1.10 16.43
N GLY A 132 15.31 -0.51 16.14
CA GLY A 132 16.26 -1.03 15.16
C GLY A 132 16.10 -0.48 13.74
N VAL A 133 15.11 0.38 13.47
CA VAL A 133 14.97 1.08 12.19
C VAL A 133 15.87 2.31 12.14
N LYS A 134 16.75 2.36 11.13
CA LYS A 134 17.66 3.49 10.86
C LYS A 134 17.10 4.45 9.81
N GLY A 135 16.48 3.91 8.77
CA GLY A 135 16.02 4.68 7.62
C GLY A 135 14.82 4.01 6.95
N VAL A 136 14.01 4.83 6.31
CA VAL A 136 12.81 4.41 5.59
C VAL A 136 12.82 5.06 4.22
N PHE A 137 12.50 4.30 3.19
CA PHE A 137 12.46 4.80 1.82
C PHE A 137 11.18 4.34 1.14
N PHE A 138 10.48 5.25 0.48
CA PHE A 138 9.27 4.97 -0.27
C PHE A 138 9.54 5.00 -1.76
N GLY A 139 9.25 3.87 -2.41
CA GLY A 139 9.19 3.75 -3.85
C GLY A 139 7.77 3.94 -4.40
N PRO A 140 7.57 3.70 -5.70
CA PRO A 140 6.26 3.80 -6.34
C PRO A 140 5.23 2.85 -5.71
N ASP A 141 5.61 1.60 -5.47
CA ASP A 141 4.74 0.51 -4.98
C ASP A 141 5.38 -0.32 -3.83
N PHE A 142 6.51 0.13 -3.30
CA PHE A 142 7.24 -0.55 -2.24
C PHE A 142 7.76 0.40 -1.16
N ILE A 143 8.09 -0.18 -0.02
CA ILE A 143 8.73 0.49 1.11
C ILE A 143 10.01 -0.27 1.44
N THR A 144 11.15 0.40 1.46
CA THR A 144 12.40 -0.18 1.95
C THR A 144 12.67 0.31 3.35
N ILE A 145 12.99 -0.61 4.25
CA ILE A 145 13.42 -0.30 5.62
C ILE A 145 14.88 -0.69 5.76
N THR A 146 15.67 0.19 6.38
CA THR A 146 17.10 -0.04 6.65
C THR A 146 17.33 -0.15 8.15
N LYS A 147 18.04 -1.20 8.61
CA LYS A 147 18.32 -1.43 10.04
C LYS A 147 19.60 -0.72 10.53
N THR A 148 19.63 -0.41 11.83
CA THR A 148 20.72 0.33 12.51
C THR A 148 22.03 -0.43 12.60
N ASP A 149 22.01 -1.76 12.65
CA ASP A 149 23.20 -2.60 12.70
C ASP A 149 22.94 -3.97 12.04
N GLU A 150 23.99 -4.68 11.65
CA GLU A 150 23.92 -6.04 11.13
C GLU A 150 23.42 -7.04 12.17
N ASP A 151 23.73 -6.83 13.45
CA ASP A 151 23.32 -7.69 14.56
C ASP A 151 21.81 -7.62 14.88
N VAL A 152 21.09 -6.64 14.33
CA VAL A 152 19.65 -6.48 14.55
C VAL A 152 18.87 -7.51 13.71
N GLU A 153 18.03 -8.29 14.38
CA GLU A 153 17.23 -9.35 13.76
C GLU A 153 15.97 -8.83 13.06
N TRP A 154 15.80 -9.20 11.78
CA TRP A 154 14.64 -8.81 10.97
C TRP A 154 13.31 -9.34 11.51
N THR A 155 13.32 -10.40 12.31
CA THR A 155 12.10 -11.02 12.84
C THR A 155 11.25 -10.05 13.67
N HIS A 156 11.87 -9.14 14.42
CA HIS A 156 11.15 -8.14 15.21
C HIS A 156 10.66 -6.99 14.32
N ILE A 157 11.55 -6.42 13.51
CA ILE A 157 11.24 -5.29 12.62
C ILE A 157 10.15 -5.68 11.63
N LYS A 158 10.27 -6.83 10.96
CA LYS A 158 9.32 -7.32 9.95
C LYS A 158 7.90 -7.43 10.51
N ARG A 159 7.74 -7.97 11.71
CA ARG A 159 6.43 -8.13 12.35
C ARG A 159 5.75 -6.78 12.59
N HIS A 160 6.48 -5.85 13.21
CA HIS A 160 5.94 -4.53 13.54
C HIS A 160 5.72 -3.69 12.28
N ALA A 161 6.65 -3.73 11.33
CA ALA A 161 6.52 -3.02 10.06
C ALA A 161 5.29 -3.48 9.27
N MET A 162 5.05 -4.79 9.19
CA MET A 162 3.85 -5.33 8.54
C MET A 162 2.57 -4.85 9.23
N GLU A 163 2.54 -4.77 10.56
CA GLU A 163 1.39 -4.27 11.31
C GLU A 163 1.15 -2.78 11.06
N VAL A 164 2.19 -1.94 11.10
CA VAL A 164 2.11 -0.50 10.86
C VAL A 164 1.64 -0.22 9.42
N ILE A 165 2.25 -0.88 8.44
CA ILE A 165 1.89 -0.74 7.02
C ILE A 165 0.43 -1.18 6.81
N ALA A 166 0.02 -2.32 7.38
CA ALA A 166 -1.35 -2.81 7.25
C ALA A 166 -2.38 -1.83 7.83
N LYS A 167 -2.14 -1.33 9.05
CA LYS A 167 -3.02 -0.33 9.69
C LYS A 167 -3.13 0.94 8.86
N PHE A 168 -2.02 1.42 8.32
CA PHE A 168 -1.99 2.63 7.50
C PHE A 168 -2.80 2.48 6.20
N PHE A 169 -2.62 1.37 5.46
CA PHE A 169 -3.38 1.14 4.23
C PHE A 169 -4.85 0.75 4.47
N GLU A 170 -5.22 0.40 5.71
CA GLU A 170 -6.61 0.23 6.16
C GLU A 170 -7.27 1.55 6.58
N SER A 171 -6.51 2.51 7.16
CA SER A 171 -7.06 3.83 7.51
C SER A 171 -7.38 4.66 6.27
N GLY A 172 -6.65 4.45 5.18
CA GLY A 172 -6.83 5.18 3.92
C GLY A 172 -6.22 6.58 3.94
N ASP A 173 -5.30 6.84 4.87
CA ASP A 173 -4.57 8.10 4.98
C ASP A 173 -3.65 8.32 3.77
N GLN A 174 -3.35 9.58 3.47
CA GLN A 174 -2.37 9.91 2.43
C GLN A 174 -0.95 9.59 2.91
N VAL A 175 -0.15 8.96 2.05
CA VAL A 175 1.23 8.52 2.38
C VAL A 175 2.11 9.72 2.71
N THR A 176 1.93 10.86 2.03
CA THR A 176 2.66 12.10 2.28
C THR A 176 1.78 13.33 2.17
N THR A 177 2.19 14.39 2.86
CA THR A 177 1.56 15.72 2.80
C THR A 177 2.19 16.62 1.73
N GLU A 178 3.38 16.27 1.25
CA GLU A 178 4.13 17.02 0.24
C GLU A 178 3.88 16.44 -1.16
N ALA A 179 3.80 17.34 -2.17
CA ALA A 179 3.77 16.93 -3.57
C ALA A 179 5.07 16.20 -3.88
N VAL A 180 4.98 14.93 -4.29
CA VAL A 180 6.14 14.11 -4.64
C VAL A 180 6.85 14.81 -5.80
N HIS A 181 8.00 15.43 -5.55
CA HIS A 181 8.82 16.00 -6.59
C HIS A 181 9.35 14.86 -7.46
N GLY A 182 8.72 14.64 -8.60
CA GLY A 182 9.42 14.09 -9.74
C GLY A 182 10.42 15.12 -10.22
N GLU A 183 11.60 15.19 -9.59
CA GLU A 183 12.71 16.09 -10.00
C GLU A 183 13.36 15.64 -11.32
N ASN A 184 12.57 15.12 -12.25
CA ASN A 184 12.95 14.86 -13.63
C ASN A 184 11.99 15.53 -14.61
N SER A 185 11.34 16.63 -14.20
CA SER A 185 10.85 17.60 -15.17
C SER A 185 12.04 18.07 -16.00
N LEU A 186 12.08 17.67 -17.27
CA LEU A 186 12.92 18.27 -18.30
C LEU A 186 12.62 19.77 -18.24
N ALA A 187 13.56 20.56 -17.74
CA ALA A 187 13.43 22.00 -17.85
C ALA A 187 13.60 22.32 -19.34
N GLU A 188 12.79 23.24 -19.87
CA GLU A 188 12.86 23.61 -21.30
C GLU A 188 14.23 24.22 -21.70
N ASP A 189 15.09 24.49 -20.71
CA ASP A 189 16.45 25.04 -20.87
C ASP A 189 17.57 24.04 -20.49
N ASP A 190 17.26 22.77 -20.23
CA ASP A 190 18.29 21.76 -19.96
C ASP A 190 19.15 21.53 -21.21
N ASP A 191 20.48 21.49 -21.05
CA ASP A 191 21.42 21.08 -22.09
C ASP A 191 21.00 19.72 -22.69
N ASP A 192 21.18 19.54 -24.01
CA ASP A 192 20.87 18.29 -24.71
C ASP A 192 21.51 17.09 -24.01
N ILE A 193 22.72 17.26 -23.47
CA ILE A 193 23.42 16.23 -22.68
C ILE A 193 22.69 15.92 -21.38
N VAL A 194 22.21 16.93 -20.65
CA VAL A 194 21.49 16.75 -19.38
C VAL A 194 20.18 16.01 -19.62
N SER A 195 19.46 16.35 -20.70
CA SER A 195 18.24 15.65 -21.11
C SER A 195 18.51 14.17 -21.42
N MET A 196 19.59 13.86 -22.15
CA MET A 196 20.00 12.47 -22.40
C MET A 196 20.38 11.72 -21.10
N ILE A 197 21.08 12.37 -20.17
CA ILE A 197 21.41 11.77 -18.87
C ILE A 197 20.14 11.43 -18.10
N LYS A 198 19.19 12.37 -18.00
CA LYS A 198 17.90 12.17 -17.31
C LYS A 198 17.09 11.05 -17.93
N GLU A 199 17.02 10.99 -19.27
CA GLU A 199 16.33 9.91 -19.98
C GLU A 199 16.96 8.54 -19.72
N LEU A 200 18.30 8.44 -19.77
CA LEU A 200 19.00 7.19 -19.49
C LEU A 200 18.78 6.72 -18.04
N LEU A 201 18.77 7.67 -17.10
CA LEU A 201 18.47 7.39 -15.71
C LEU A 201 17.07 6.78 -15.55
N ASP A 202 16.04 7.43 -16.10
CA ASP A 202 14.66 6.98 -15.96
C ASP A 202 14.35 5.68 -16.71
N THR A 203 14.93 5.49 -17.89
CA THR A 203 14.58 4.36 -18.77
C THR A 203 15.33 3.08 -18.45
N ARG A 204 16.55 3.17 -17.89
CA ARG A 204 17.42 1.99 -17.68
C ARG A 204 17.97 1.84 -16.28
N ILE A 205 18.47 2.92 -15.67
CA ILE A 205 19.19 2.82 -14.40
C ILE A 205 18.20 2.68 -13.24
N ARG A 206 17.27 3.63 -13.10
CA ARG A 206 16.31 3.67 -11.99
C ARG A 206 15.45 2.40 -11.89
N PRO A 207 14.95 1.79 -12.98
CA PRO A 207 14.22 0.52 -12.88
C PRO A 207 15.01 -0.56 -12.16
N THR A 208 16.29 -0.75 -12.52
CA THR A 208 17.16 -1.75 -11.87
C THR A 208 17.48 -1.37 -10.43
N VAL A 209 17.75 -0.09 -10.15
CA VAL A 209 18.04 0.35 -8.77
C VAL A 209 16.81 0.23 -7.85
N GLN A 210 15.62 0.50 -8.37
CA GLN A 210 14.36 0.37 -7.63
C GLN A 210 13.95 -1.08 -7.40
N GLU A 211 14.31 -2.00 -8.32
CA GLU A 211 14.20 -3.43 -8.07
C GLU A 211 14.98 -3.83 -6.81
N ASP A 212 16.20 -3.31 -6.66
CA ASP A 212 17.07 -3.47 -5.48
C ASP A 212 16.61 -2.67 -4.24
N GLY A 213 15.54 -1.88 -4.34
CA GLY A 213 14.94 -1.16 -3.22
C GLY A 213 15.56 0.19 -2.89
N GLY A 214 16.29 0.80 -3.82
CA GLY A 214 16.84 2.15 -3.72
C GLY A 214 16.39 3.04 -4.87
N ASP A 215 17.03 4.20 -5.03
CA ASP A 215 16.88 5.04 -6.22
C ASP A 215 18.11 5.92 -6.40
N VAL A 216 18.19 6.60 -7.55
CA VAL A 216 19.24 7.57 -7.86
C VAL A 216 18.60 8.91 -8.21
N ILE A 217 19.10 9.98 -7.62
CA ILE A 217 18.64 11.35 -7.83
C ILE A 217 19.74 12.11 -8.57
N PHE A 218 19.41 12.68 -9.72
CA PHE A 218 20.32 13.54 -10.46
C PHE A 218 20.49 14.88 -9.74
N LYS A 219 21.74 15.30 -9.51
CA LYS A 219 22.06 16.55 -8.82
C LYS A 219 22.73 17.59 -9.72
N GLY A 220 23.34 17.17 -10.82
CA GLY A 220 23.91 18.07 -11.81
C GLY A 220 24.93 17.40 -12.72
N PHE A 221 25.35 18.12 -13.76
CA PHE A 221 26.37 17.70 -14.70
C PHE A 221 27.28 18.88 -15.03
N GLU A 222 28.58 18.74 -14.77
CA GLU A 222 29.58 19.81 -14.96
C GLU A 222 30.92 19.20 -15.39
N ASN A 223 31.55 19.73 -16.44
CA ASN A 223 32.90 19.32 -16.90
C ASN A 223 33.07 17.80 -17.09
N GLY A 224 32.06 17.12 -17.67
CA GLY A 224 32.09 15.67 -17.86
C GLY A 224 31.79 14.85 -16.60
N ILE A 225 31.50 15.49 -15.47
CA ILE A 225 31.21 14.83 -14.20
C ILE A 225 29.71 14.89 -13.91
N VAL A 226 29.07 13.71 -13.82
CA VAL A 226 27.67 13.56 -13.41
C VAL A 226 27.62 13.40 -11.89
N LYS A 227 26.90 14.28 -11.21
CA LYS A 227 26.67 14.23 -9.76
C LYS A 227 25.34 13.53 -9.47
N LEU A 228 25.38 12.43 -8.75
CA LEU A 228 24.21 11.65 -8.35
C LEU A 228 24.14 11.51 -6.83
N LYS A 229 22.93 11.57 -6.26
CA LYS A 229 22.66 11.14 -4.88
C LYS A 229 22.04 9.75 -4.91
N LEU A 230 22.63 8.81 -4.19
CA LEU A 230 22.06 7.47 -3.99
C LEU A 230 21.14 7.49 -2.76
N VAL A 231 19.97 6.87 -2.84
CA VAL A 231 18.98 6.83 -1.75
C VAL A 231 18.42 5.41 -1.53
N GLY A 232 17.73 5.19 -0.41
CA GLY A 232 17.19 3.88 -0.04
C GLY A 232 18.26 2.82 0.22
N SER A 233 18.06 1.60 -0.30
CA SER A 233 18.96 0.44 -0.05
C SER A 233 20.39 0.65 -0.55
N CYS A 234 20.60 1.59 -1.47
CA CYS A 234 21.92 1.90 -2.05
C CYS A 234 22.83 2.69 -1.11
N THR A 235 22.29 3.15 0.03
CA THR A 235 23.03 3.89 1.06
C THR A 235 23.57 2.96 2.15
N GLY A 236 24.73 3.30 2.71
CA GLY A 236 25.26 2.67 3.92
C GLY A 236 25.88 1.27 3.77
N CYS A 237 26.16 0.81 2.54
CA CYS A 237 26.91 -0.42 2.28
C CYS A 237 28.09 -0.14 1.31
N PRO A 238 29.35 -0.10 1.79
CA PRO A 238 30.49 0.33 0.97
C PRO A 238 30.75 -0.57 -0.24
N SER A 239 30.44 -1.87 -0.16
CA SER A 239 30.60 -2.80 -1.28
C SER A 239 29.55 -2.56 -2.38
N SER A 240 28.30 -2.30 -2.00
CA SER A 240 27.20 -2.03 -2.94
C SER A 240 27.35 -0.66 -3.60
N THR A 241 27.76 0.36 -2.84
CA THR A 241 27.94 1.73 -3.35
C THR A 241 28.99 1.81 -4.45
N VAL A 242 30.17 1.19 -4.25
CA VAL A 242 31.25 1.22 -5.25
C VAL A 242 30.84 0.46 -6.51
N THR A 243 30.22 -0.71 -6.36
CA THR A 243 29.81 -1.55 -7.49
C THR A 243 28.74 -0.87 -8.33
N LEU A 244 27.71 -0.31 -7.67
CA LEU A 244 26.62 0.39 -8.34
C LEU A 244 27.12 1.64 -9.06
N LYS A 245 27.96 2.45 -8.38
CA LYS A 245 28.58 3.64 -8.98
C LYS A 245 29.36 3.30 -10.26
N ASN A 246 30.20 2.26 -10.20
CA ASN A 246 30.97 1.82 -11.37
C ASN A 246 30.06 1.30 -12.50
N GLY A 247 28.99 0.56 -12.15
CA GLY A 247 28.01 0.09 -13.11
C GLY A 247 27.29 1.24 -13.83
N ILE A 248 26.86 2.25 -13.08
CA ILE A 248 26.23 3.46 -13.62
C ILE A 248 27.20 4.22 -14.51
N GLN A 249 28.45 4.44 -14.05
CA GLN A 249 29.46 5.16 -14.82
C GLN A 249 29.75 4.48 -16.15
N ASN A 250 29.97 3.15 -16.15
CA ASN A 250 30.24 2.41 -17.38
C ASN A 250 29.06 2.48 -18.36
N MET A 251 27.82 2.44 -17.84
CA MET A 251 26.63 2.56 -18.68
C MET A 251 26.49 3.97 -19.26
N MET A 252 26.73 5.01 -18.46
CA MET A 252 26.69 6.40 -18.92
C MET A 252 27.74 6.68 -19.98
N GLN A 253 29.00 6.29 -19.74
CA GLN A 253 30.10 6.43 -20.71
C GLN A 253 29.83 5.72 -22.04
N PHE A 254 29.09 4.61 -22.02
CA PHE A 254 28.73 3.88 -23.24
C PHE A 254 27.68 4.61 -24.09
N TYR A 255 26.67 5.22 -23.46
CA TYR A 255 25.57 5.90 -24.15
C TYR A 255 25.82 7.39 -24.39
N ILE A 256 26.65 8.03 -23.56
CA ILE A 256 26.91 9.47 -23.55
C ILE A 256 28.44 9.65 -23.42
N PRO A 257 29.18 9.70 -24.54
CA PRO A 257 30.64 9.81 -24.55
C PRO A 257 31.20 11.06 -23.85
N GLU A 258 30.38 12.08 -23.64
CA GLU A 258 30.72 13.32 -22.93
C GLU A 258 30.79 13.14 -21.41
N VAL A 259 30.29 12.02 -20.87
CA VAL A 259 30.41 11.69 -19.45
C VAL A 259 31.75 11.02 -19.20
N ASP A 260 32.64 11.71 -18.49
CA ASP A 260 33.94 11.18 -18.07
C ASP A 260 33.85 10.41 -16.75
N MET A 261 33.04 10.90 -15.80
CA MET A 261 32.99 10.34 -14.45
C MET A 261 31.61 10.51 -13.81
N VAL A 262 31.28 9.59 -12.90
CA VAL A 262 30.14 9.75 -11.98
C VAL A 262 30.67 10.00 -10.57
N GLU A 263 30.12 10.99 -9.89
CA GLU A 263 30.41 11.32 -8.50
C GLU A 263 29.15 11.17 -7.65
N GLN A 264 29.31 10.54 -6.49
CA GLN A 264 28.23 10.48 -5.50
C GLN A 264 28.32 11.73 -4.63
N VAL A 265 27.21 12.44 -4.48
CA VAL A 265 27.08 13.59 -3.59
C VAL A 265 26.02 13.33 -2.52
N GLU A 266 26.20 13.96 -1.37
CA GLU A 266 25.23 13.99 -0.27
C GLU A 266 24.66 15.42 -0.18
N ASP A 267 23.40 15.58 0.26
CA ASP A 267 22.80 16.92 0.34
C ASP A 267 23.31 17.65 1.60
N GLU A 268 23.64 18.94 1.48
CA GLU A 268 24.16 19.77 2.59
C GLU A 268 23.23 19.78 3.82
N VAL A 269 21.93 19.58 3.62
CA VAL A 269 20.92 19.53 4.68
C VAL A 269 21.06 18.26 5.53
N ASP A 270 21.42 17.13 4.90
CA ASP A 270 21.65 15.86 5.58
C ASP A 270 22.93 15.92 6.43
N ASP A 271 23.96 16.60 5.92
CA ASP A 271 25.21 16.86 6.63
C ASP A 271 25.01 17.71 7.90
N ILE A 272 24.19 18.76 7.80
CA ILE A 272 23.87 19.62 8.96
C ILE A 272 23.09 18.83 10.00
N ASN A 273 22.09 18.06 9.58
CA ASN A 273 21.30 17.22 10.49
C ASN A 273 22.18 16.18 11.22
N ALA A 274 23.09 15.53 10.51
CA ALA A 274 24.03 14.57 11.09
C ALA A 274 25.00 15.23 12.08
N LYS A 275 25.54 16.41 11.75
CA LYS A 275 26.44 17.17 12.65
C LYS A 275 25.72 17.65 13.91
N VAL A 276 24.50 18.16 13.77
CA VAL A 276 23.68 18.61 14.91
C VAL A 276 23.37 17.43 15.84
N PHE A 277 23.05 16.26 15.28
CA PHE A 277 22.80 15.06 16.08
C PHE A 277 24.03 14.61 16.87
N ALA A 278 25.20 14.52 16.22
CA ALA A 278 26.45 14.17 16.89
C ALA A 278 26.84 15.18 17.99
N GLU A 279 26.58 16.48 17.76
CA GLU A 279 26.83 17.50 18.77
C GLU A 279 25.88 17.36 19.97
N VAL A 280 24.59 17.06 19.75
CA VAL A 280 23.60 16.87 20.82
C VAL A 280 23.90 15.61 21.64
N GLU A 281 24.26 14.49 21.00
CA GLU A 281 24.66 13.27 21.72
C GLU A 281 25.91 13.52 22.58
N SER A 282 26.89 14.27 22.08
CA SER A 282 28.10 14.62 22.84
C SER A 282 27.81 15.46 24.09
N LYS A 283 26.71 16.24 24.07
CA LYS A 283 26.26 17.08 25.20
C LYS A 283 25.41 16.30 26.20
N LEU A 284 24.76 15.21 25.79
CA LEU A 284 24.00 14.34 26.69
C LEU A 284 24.90 13.37 27.49
N HIS A 285 26.11 13.09 26.98
CA HIS A 285 27.10 12.23 27.64
C HIS A 285 28.14 12.98 28.50
N LYS A 286 27.95 14.29 28.74
CA LYS A 286 28.75 15.11 29.66
C LYS A 286 27.89 15.57 30.84
#